data_AF-A0A3D3S9I3-F1
#
_entry.id   AF-A0A3D3S9I3-F1
#
_cell.length_a   1.000
_cell.length_b   1.000
_cell.length_c   1.000
_cell.angle_alpha   90.00
_cell.angle_beta   90.00
_cell.angle_gamma   90.00
#
_symmetry.space_group_name_H-M   'P 1'
#
loop_
_entity.id
_entity.type
_entity.pdbx_description
1 polymer ?
#
loop_
_entity_poly.entity_id
_entity_poly.type
_entity_poly.pdbx_seq_one_letter_code
_entity_poly.pdbx_strand_id
1 'polypeptide(L)'
;LETKGVPVIGYGTLELPAFYTSHSGIMLEERAESPAEIAAMLEAKWAAGLEGGVVIANPIPEAYSMDPDVIGPAIDTAVADAAQHNIQGKRLTPFLLARIVELTGGDSLGSNIALVKHNAALAAAIAIAYASLQ
;
A
#
# COMPACT_ATOMS: atom_id res chain seq x y z
N LEU A 1 9.50 -9.64 0.95
CA LEU A 1 10.11 -8.49 1.67
C LEU A 1 10.94 -9.00 2.83
N GLU A 2 10.38 -9.89 3.65
CA GLU A 2 11.04 -10.64 4.73
C GLU A 2 12.44 -11.21 4.35
N THR A 3 12.54 -12.06 3.32
CA THR A 3 13.84 -12.67 2.91
C THR A 3 14.91 -11.64 2.53
N LYS A 4 14.52 -10.42 2.18
CA LYS A 4 15.43 -9.33 1.80
C LYS A 4 15.68 -8.35 2.95
N GLY A 5 15.15 -8.62 4.15
CA GLY A 5 15.32 -7.77 5.32
C GLY A 5 14.67 -6.39 5.17
N VAL A 6 13.61 -6.26 4.36
CA VAL A 6 12.85 -5.02 4.22
C VAL A 6 11.69 -5.05 5.22
N PRO A 7 11.70 -4.19 6.27
CA PRO A 7 10.60 -4.13 7.22
C PRO A 7 9.31 -3.66 6.55
N VAL A 8 8.20 -4.24 6.97
CA VAL A 8 6.85 -3.85 6.56
C VAL A 8 6.08 -3.51 7.82
N ILE A 9 5.75 -2.24 7.99
CA ILE A 9 5.14 -1.71 9.21
C ILE A 9 3.71 -1.30 8.88
N GLY A 10 2.73 -1.89 9.55
CA GLY A 10 1.34 -1.45 9.45
C GLY A 10 1.12 -0.17 10.25
N TYR A 11 0.50 0.86 9.65
CA TYR A 11 0.08 2.04 10.39
C TYR A 11 -1.32 1.83 10.97
N GLY A 12 -1.42 1.68 12.29
CA GLY A 12 -2.68 1.40 12.98
C GLY A 12 -3.28 0.01 12.69
N THR A 13 -2.54 -0.89 12.06
CA THR A 13 -3.02 -2.22 11.65
C THR A 13 -1.94 -3.29 11.80
N LEU A 14 -2.34 -4.54 12.05
CA LEU A 14 -1.49 -5.74 11.95
C LEU A 14 -1.81 -6.59 10.72
N GLU A 15 -2.72 -6.14 9.87
CA GLU A 15 -3.03 -6.79 8.61
C GLU A 15 -2.47 -5.93 7.46
N LEU A 16 -1.82 -6.57 6.48
CA LEU A 16 -1.31 -5.88 5.30
C LEU A 16 -2.49 -5.35 4.48
N PRO A 17 -2.61 -4.03 4.24
CA PRO A 17 -3.66 -3.49 3.39
C PRO A 17 -3.45 -3.91 1.92
N ALA A 18 -4.53 -4.30 1.24
CA ALA A 18 -4.52 -4.77 -0.14
C ALA A 18 -4.92 -3.68 -1.15
N PHE A 19 -4.47 -2.45 -0.90
CA PHE A 19 -4.64 -1.28 -1.79
C PHE A 19 -6.09 -0.79 -1.90
N TYR A 20 -6.98 -1.52 -2.58
CA TYR A 20 -8.40 -1.17 -2.70
C TYR A 20 -9.22 -1.59 -1.49
N THR A 21 -8.71 -2.53 -0.70
CA THR A 21 -9.34 -3.04 0.53
C THR A 21 -8.39 -2.87 1.70
N SER A 22 -8.94 -2.64 2.88
CA SER A 22 -8.17 -2.62 4.14
C SER A 22 -7.68 -4.01 4.56
N HIS A 23 -8.27 -5.07 4.00
CA HIS A 23 -8.05 -6.46 4.39
C HIS A 23 -7.45 -7.27 3.24
N SER A 24 -6.42 -8.07 3.54
CA SER A 24 -5.75 -9.00 2.62
C SER A 24 -5.67 -10.44 3.13
N GLY A 25 -5.95 -10.67 4.42
CA GLY A 25 -5.70 -11.94 5.11
C GLY A 25 -4.24 -12.21 5.45
N ILE A 26 -3.31 -11.29 5.14
CA ILE A 26 -1.88 -11.44 5.42
C ILE A 26 -1.54 -10.61 6.66
N MET A 27 -1.07 -11.29 7.71
CA MET A 27 -0.65 -10.62 8.94
C MET A 27 0.77 -10.06 8.82
N LEU A 28 0.97 -8.88 9.42
CA LEU A 28 2.25 -8.22 9.60
C LEU A 28 2.81 -8.53 10.98
N GLU A 29 4.13 -8.54 11.09
CA GLU A 29 4.84 -8.71 12.36
C GLU A 29 4.94 -7.38 13.14
N GLU A 30 4.91 -6.25 12.43
CA GLU A 30 5.18 -4.93 13.00
C GLU A 30 4.03 -3.95 12.74
N ARG A 31 3.69 -3.17 13.77
CA ARG A 31 2.68 -2.10 13.74
C ARG A 31 3.21 -0.87 14.45
N ALA A 32 2.89 0.29 13.92
CA ALA A 32 3.08 1.58 14.59
C ALA A 32 1.74 2.31 14.72
N GLU A 33 1.52 2.97 15.85
CA GLU A 33 0.28 3.71 16.14
C GLU A 33 0.40 5.20 15.81
N SER A 34 1.62 5.70 15.58
CA SER A 34 1.87 7.11 15.36
C SER A 34 3.00 7.38 14.36
N PRO A 35 2.99 8.56 13.68
CA PRO A 35 4.10 8.97 12.83
C PRO A 35 5.43 9.09 13.59
N ALA A 36 5.38 9.41 14.88
CA ALA A 36 6.55 9.51 15.75
C ALA A 36 7.19 8.14 16.02
N GLU A 37 6.38 7.10 16.24
CA GLU A 37 6.88 5.73 16.35
C GLU A 37 7.56 5.27 15.06
N ILE A 38 6.94 5.52 13.91
CA ILE A 38 7.56 5.20 12.61
C ILE A 38 8.90 5.94 12.47
N ALA A 39 8.93 7.23 12.77
CA ALA A 39 10.16 8.03 12.71
C ALA A 39 11.27 7.46 13.60
N ALA A 40 10.95 7.06 14.84
CA ALA A 40 11.91 6.43 15.75
C ALA A 40 12.39 5.06 15.24
N MET A 41 11.52 4.25 14.65
CA MET A 41 11.90 2.97 14.02
C MET A 41 12.85 3.16 12.84
N LEU A 42 12.60 4.19 12.01
CA LEU A 42 13.49 4.55 10.89
C LEU A 42 14.87 5.00 11.37
N GLU A 43 14.91 5.87 12.40
CA GLU A 43 16.16 6.35 12.99
C GLU A 43 16.96 5.19 13.58
N ALA A 44 16.33 4.34 14.38
CA ALA A 44 16.98 3.17 14.98
C ALA A 44 17.55 2.21 13.92
N LYS A 45 16.80 1.95 12.84
CA LYS A 45 17.25 1.11 11.73
C LYS A 45 18.53 1.65 11.11
N TRP A 46 18.53 2.93 10.74
CA TRP A 46 19.66 3.53 10.02
C TRP A 46 20.85 3.84 10.93
N ALA A 47 20.62 4.21 12.19
CA ALA A 47 21.66 4.38 13.21
C ALA A 47 22.39 3.06 13.52
N ALA A 48 21.70 1.92 13.40
CA ALA A 48 22.30 0.59 13.51
C ALA A 48 23.11 0.15 12.26
N GLY A 49 23.22 1.00 11.23
CA GLY A 49 23.93 0.70 9.99
C GLY A 49 23.18 -0.25 9.06
N LEU A 50 21.88 -0.50 9.29
CA LEU A 50 21.07 -1.32 8.40
C LEU A 50 20.60 -0.47 7.22
N GLU A 51 21.25 -0.63 6.06
CA GLU A 51 20.90 0.09 4.83
C GLU A 51 19.54 -0.34 4.24
N GLY A 52 19.04 0.41 3.27
CA GLY A 52 17.79 0.11 2.56
C GLY A 52 16.53 0.74 3.17
N GLY A 53 15.42 0.59 2.44
CA GLY A 53 14.14 1.20 2.75
C GLY A 53 13.26 0.40 3.71
N VAL A 54 12.09 0.98 4.01
CA VAL A 54 11.03 0.40 4.84
C VAL A 54 9.70 0.63 4.10
N VAL A 55 8.80 -0.34 4.16
CA VAL A 55 7.44 -0.20 3.63
C VAL A 55 6.50 0.17 4.79
N ILE A 56 5.88 1.35 4.70
CA ILE A 56 4.82 1.75 5.62
C ILE A 56 3.48 1.44 4.95
N ALA A 57 2.77 0.46 5.49
CA ALA A 57 1.52 -0.05 4.97
C ALA A 57 0.36 0.67 5.66
N ASN A 58 -0.25 1.62 4.94
CA ASN A 58 -1.30 2.49 5.46
C ASN A 58 -2.65 2.05 4.85
N PRO A 59 -3.62 1.59 5.67
CA PRO A 59 -4.94 1.19 5.16
C PRO A 59 -5.62 2.32 4.38
N ILE A 60 -6.38 1.95 3.35
CA ILE A 60 -7.28 2.90 2.71
C ILE A 60 -8.33 3.35 3.74
N PRO A 61 -8.75 4.64 3.75
CA PRO A 61 -9.81 5.04 4.66
C PRO A 61 -11.11 4.30 4.34
N GLU A 62 -11.82 3.85 5.38
CA GLU A 62 -12.99 2.96 5.26
C GLU A 62 -14.04 3.45 4.24
N ALA A 63 -14.31 4.76 4.20
CA ALA A 63 -15.27 5.36 3.28
C ALA A 63 -14.90 5.22 1.79
N TYR A 64 -13.65 4.85 1.48
CA TYR A 64 -13.15 4.63 0.13
C TYR A 64 -12.68 3.19 -0.09
N SER A 65 -12.78 2.32 0.93
CA SER A 65 -12.51 0.89 0.81
C SER A 65 -13.55 0.26 -0.10
N MET A 66 -13.10 -0.54 -1.06
CA MET A 66 -13.99 -1.25 -1.97
C MET A 66 -14.48 -2.56 -1.35
N ASP A 67 -15.65 -3.00 -1.78
CA ASP A 67 -16.15 -4.34 -1.46
C ASP A 67 -15.24 -5.41 -2.09
N PRO A 68 -14.65 -6.33 -1.30
CA PRO A 68 -13.84 -7.45 -1.81
C PRO A 68 -14.55 -8.27 -2.91
N ASP A 69 -15.88 -8.43 -2.80
CA ASP A 69 -16.68 -9.20 -3.77
C ASP A 69 -16.86 -8.45 -5.10
N VAL A 70 -16.58 -7.15 -5.13
CA VAL A 70 -16.59 -6.33 -6.36
C VAL A 70 -15.18 -6.23 -6.96
N ILE A 71 -14.18 -5.87 -6.15
CA ILE A 71 -12.84 -5.60 -6.66
C ILE A 71 -12.05 -6.86 -6.99
N GLY A 72 -12.27 -7.97 -6.26
CA GLY A 72 -11.62 -9.26 -6.51
C GLY A 72 -11.87 -9.76 -7.94
N PRO A 73 -13.15 -9.94 -8.36
CA PRO A 73 -13.48 -10.37 -9.71
C PRO A 73 -12.97 -9.41 -10.81
N ALA A 74 -12.93 -8.10 -10.54
CA ALA A 74 -12.39 -7.12 -11.47
C ALA A 74 -10.88 -7.29 -11.67
N ILE A 75 -10.12 -7.54 -10.59
CA ILE A 75 -8.68 -7.85 -10.65
C ILE A 75 -8.45 -9.15 -11.42
N ASP A 76 -9.18 -10.21 -11.08
CA ASP A 76 -9.04 -11.53 -11.74
C ASP A 76 -9.30 -11.43 -13.25
N THR A 77 -10.36 -10.71 -13.63
CA THR A 77 -10.69 -10.45 -15.04
C THR A 77 -9.59 -9.65 -15.73
N ALA A 78 -9.08 -8.59 -15.10
CA ALA A 78 -8.01 -7.78 -15.67
C ALA A 78 -6.70 -8.59 -15.87
N VAL A 79 -6.38 -9.48 -14.93
CA VAL A 79 -5.22 -10.39 -15.03
C VAL A 79 -5.41 -11.40 -16.17
N ALA A 80 -6.60 -11.99 -16.31
CA ALA A 80 -6.93 -12.87 -17.43
C ALA A 80 -6.84 -12.14 -18.79
N ASP A 81 -7.39 -10.93 -18.88
CA ASP A 81 -7.33 -10.11 -20.09
C ASP A 81 -5.88 -9.75 -20.46
N ALA A 82 -5.03 -9.45 -19.48
CA ALA A 82 -3.62 -9.17 -19.70
C ALA A 82 -2.87 -10.40 -20.26
N ALA A 83 -3.18 -11.58 -19.73
CA ALA A 83 -2.61 -12.85 -20.19
C ALA A 83 -3.03 -13.16 -21.63
N GLN A 84 -4.33 -13.02 -21.96
CA GLN A 84 -4.85 -13.23 -23.31
C GLN A 84 -4.19 -12.31 -24.34
N HIS A 85 -3.93 -11.06 -23.97
CA HIS A 85 -3.27 -10.08 -24.85
C HIS A 85 -1.73 -10.10 -24.76
N ASN A 86 -1.12 -11.05 -24.05
CA ASN A 86 0.33 -11.14 -23.83
C ASN A 86 0.95 -9.82 -23.33
N ILE A 87 0.26 -9.10 -22.46
CA ILE A 87 0.77 -7.88 -21.84
C ILE A 87 1.76 -8.26 -20.73
N GLN A 88 2.98 -7.76 -20.84
CA GLN A 88 4.08 -8.12 -19.94
C GLN A 88 4.99 -6.94 -19.64
N GLY A 89 5.89 -7.13 -18.66
CA GLY A 89 6.89 -6.17 -18.25
C GLY A 89 6.27 -4.84 -17.81
N LYS A 90 6.89 -3.73 -18.20
CA LYS A 90 6.47 -2.38 -17.79
C LYS A 90 5.05 -2.00 -18.24
N ARG A 91 4.46 -2.72 -19.20
CA ARG A 91 3.10 -2.46 -19.70
C ARG A 91 2.01 -3.11 -18.85
N LEU A 92 2.36 -4.09 -18.01
CA LEU A 92 1.38 -4.87 -17.25
C LEU A 92 0.61 -4.00 -16.25
N THR A 93 1.30 -3.31 -15.35
CA THR A 93 0.62 -2.50 -14.32
C THR A 93 -0.29 -1.40 -14.90
N PRO A 94 0.15 -0.59 -15.89
CA PRO A 94 -0.74 0.40 -16.51
C PRO A 94 -1.98 -0.23 -17.16
N PHE A 95 -1.83 -1.39 -17.81
CA PHE A 95 -2.95 -2.12 -18.40
C PHE A 95 -3.93 -2.60 -17.33
N LEU A 96 -3.43 -3.27 -16.28
CA LEU A 96 -4.27 -3.79 -15.20
C LEU A 96 -5.08 -2.67 -14.53
N LEU A 97 -4.43 -1.56 -14.19
CA LEU A 97 -5.11 -0.43 -13.53
C LEU A 97 -6.17 0.19 -14.45
N ALA A 98 -5.87 0.40 -15.73
CA ALA A 98 -6.86 0.91 -16.68
C ALA A 98 -8.05 -0.05 -16.81
N ARG A 99 -7.78 -1.35 -16.90
CA ARG A 99 -8.81 -2.37 -17.04
C ARG A 99 -9.70 -2.49 -15.81
N ILE A 100 -9.12 -2.42 -14.62
CA ILE A 100 -9.86 -2.41 -13.35
C ILE A 100 -10.78 -1.19 -13.28
N VAL A 101 -10.31 0.00 -13.71
CA VAL A 101 -11.15 1.21 -13.78
C VAL A 101 -12.36 1.03 -14.69
N GLU A 102 -12.17 0.42 -15.87
CA GLU A 102 -13.28 0.10 -16.78
C GLU A 102 -14.29 -0.87 -16.15
N LEU A 103 -13.79 -1.95 -15.53
CA LEU A 103 -14.62 -3.01 -14.94
C LEU A 103 -15.41 -2.55 -13.72
N THR A 104 -14.88 -1.59 -12.96
CA THR A 104 -15.55 -1.03 -11.78
C THR A 104 -16.31 0.26 -12.08
N GLY A 105 -16.51 0.63 -13.35
CA GLY A 105 -17.23 1.85 -13.72
C GLY A 105 -16.60 3.16 -13.20
N GLY A 106 -15.30 3.17 -12.90
CA GLY A 106 -14.59 4.32 -12.34
C GLY A 106 -14.38 4.31 -10.82
N ASP A 107 -15.06 3.46 -10.05
CA ASP A 107 -15.00 3.51 -8.58
C ASP A 107 -13.59 3.23 -8.03
N SER A 108 -12.88 2.27 -8.61
CA SER A 108 -11.48 1.98 -8.26
C SER A 108 -10.54 3.17 -8.46
N LEU A 109 -10.82 4.07 -9.42
CA LEU A 109 -10.06 5.30 -9.57
C LEU A 109 -10.29 6.25 -8.39
N GLY A 110 -11.53 6.36 -7.93
CA GLY A 110 -11.90 7.12 -6.73
C GLY A 110 -11.15 6.64 -5.49
N SER A 111 -11.18 5.32 -5.24
CA SER A 111 -10.44 4.68 -4.14
C SER A 111 -8.93 4.92 -4.23
N ASN A 112 -8.34 4.79 -5.41
CA ASN A 112 -6.91 5.03 -5.60
C ASN A 112 -6.52 6.50 -5.31
N ILE A 113 -7.32 7.47 -5.78
CA ILE A 113 -7.09 8.90 -5.49
C ILE A 113 -7.16 9.18 -3.98
N ALA A 114 -8.14 8.61 -3.29
CA ALA A 114 -8.27 8.75 -1.84
C ALA A 114 -7.08 8.15 -1.10
N LEU A 115 -6.65 6.95 -1.49
CA LEU A 115 -5.49 6.27 -0.92
C LEU A 115 -4.20 7.08 -1.11
N VAL A 116 -3.95 7.62 -2.31
CA VAL A 116 -2.75 8.44 -2.58
C VAL A 116 -2.73 9.68 -1.68
N LYS A 117 -3.86 10.37 -1.53
CA LYS A 117 -3.97 11.53 -0.63
C LYS A 117 -3.74 11.13 0.83
N HIS A 118 -4.29 9.99 1.25
CA HIS A 118 -4.13 9.49 2.60
C HIS A 118 -2.68 9.13 2.91
N ASN A 119 -1.99 8.46 1.97
CA ASN A 119 -0.57 8.15 2.08
C ASN A 119 0.30 9.39 2.08
N ALA A 120 -0.01 10.40 1.26
CA ALA A 120 0.73 11.66 1.25
C ALA A 120 0.63 12.40 2.59
N ALA A 121 -0.55 12.41 3.22
CA ALA A 121 -0.74 13.02 4.53
C ALA A 121 0.08 12.31 5.62
N LEU A 122 0.04 10.98 5.67
CA LEU A 122 0.84 10.20 6.62
C LEU A 122 2.34 10.38 6.38
N ALA A 123 2.80 10.31 5.13
CA ALA A 123 4.20 10.49 4.77
C ALA A 123 4.73 11.87 5.19
N ALA A 124 3.95 12.93 5.01
CA ALA A 124 4.32 14.27 5.46
C ALA A 124 4.45 14.34 7.00
N ALA A 125 3.53 13.71 7.74
CA ALA A 125 3.58 13.66 9.20
C ALA A 125 4.82 12.88 9.70
N ILE A 126 5.15 11.75 9.07
CA ILE A 126 6.36 10.97 9.38
C ILE A 126 7.62 11.82 9.09
N ALA A 127 7.66 12.52 7.96
CA ALA A 127 8.81 13.35 7.59
C ALA A 127 9.06 14.47 8.61
N ILE A 128 7.99 15.14 9.08
CA ILE A 128 8.09 16.17 10.13
C ILE A 128 8.60 15.56 11.44
N ALA A 129 8.04 14.42 11.85
CA ALA A 129 8.46 13.72 13.07
C ALA A 129 9.93 13.30 13.00
N TYR A 130 10.35 12.72 11.87
CA TYR A 130 11.73 12.30 11.65
C TYR A 130 12.72 13.47 11.65
N ALA A 131 12.38 14.58 10.98
CA ALA A 131 13.21 15.79 10.99
C ALA A 131 13.38 16.39 12.39
N SER A 132 12.45 16.13 13.31
CA SER A 132 12.53 16.59 14.71
C SER A 132 13.43 15.71 15.59
N LEU A 133 13.87 14.56 15.10
CA LEU A 133 14.81 13.65 15.80
C LEU A 133 16.28 13.91 15.44
N GLN A 134 16.53 14.66 14.36
CA GLN A 134 17.86 15.05 13.88
C GLN A 134 18.31 16.36 14.53
#